data_AF-A0AAW1WZD1-F1
#
_entry.id   AF-A0AAW1WZD1-F1
#
_cell.length_a   1.000
_cell.length_b   1.000
_cell.length_c   1.000
_cell.angle_alpha   90.00
_cell.angle_beta   90.00
_cell.angle_gamma   90.00
#
_symmetry.space_group_name_H-M   'P 1'
#
loop_
_entity.id
_entity.type
_entity.pdbx_description
1 polymer ?
#
loop_
_entity_poly.entity_id
_entity_poly.type
_entity_poly.pdbx_seq_one_letter_code
_entity_poly.pdbx_strand_id
1 'polypeptide(L)'
;MPSIVSAEDENLSEVWKTDVEDVFASHGLSCTLKWNEGVMTMAETENTCDGLVVDKGVHALVAITCGLSAEWVETIVSDTVASDIFILRTPVGMSEEEFSRKYDEFIHKFEDEFVLSRELFCQVFYKVD
;
A
#
# COMPACT_ATOMS: atom_id res chain seq x y z
N MET A 1 0.31 3.12 18.79
CA MET A 1 0.65 2.91 17.38
C MET A 1 1.30 1.54 17.28
N PRO A 2 0.87 0.67 16.37
CA PRO A 2 1.59 -0.56 16.05
C PRO A 2 3.07 -0.24 15.79
N SER A 3 3.95 -1.16 16.15
CA SER A 3 5.36 -1.04 15.81
C SER A 3 5.50 -1.06 14.29
N ILE A 4 6.30 -0.16 13.72
CA ILE A 4 6.56 -0.15 12.28
C ILE A 4 7.49 -1.34 11.99
N VAL A 5 6.94 -2.47 11.57
CA VAL A 5 7.69 -3.67 11.15
C VAL A 5 7.63 -3.76 9.63
N SER A 6 8.79 -3.78 8.95
CA SER A 6 8.85 -4.05 7.51
C SER A 6 8.50 -5.52 7.25
N ALA A 7 7.80 -5.80 6.15
CA ALA A 7 7.39 -7.15 5.76
C ALA A 7 8.54 -8.07 5.30
N GLU A 8 9.81 -7.75 5.60
CA GLU A 8 10.96 -8.56 5.16
C GLU A 8 10.94 -10.00 5.75
N ASP A 9 10.15 -10.24 6.79
CA ASP A 9 9.96 -11.54 7.44
C ASP A 9 8.51 -12.09 7.43
N GLU A 10 7.54 -11.38 6.84
CA GLU A 10 6.13 -11.81 6.89
C GLU A 10 5.80 -12.76 5.72
N ASN A 11 5.54 -14.02 6.04
CA ASN A 11 4.98 -14.95 5.05
C ASN A 11 3.50 -14.61 4.83
N LEU A 12 3.21 -13.78 3.84
CA LEU A 12 1.84 -13.37 3.51
C LEU A 12 0.88 -14.56 3.39
N SER A 13 1.33 -15.74 2.92
CA SER A 13 0.47 -16.92 2.84
C SER A 13 -0.03 -17.44 4.19
N GLU A 14 0.67 -17.16 5.28
CA GLU A 14 0.30 -17.56 6.65
C GLU A 14 -0.71 -16.60 7.29
N VAL A 15 -0.53 -15.30 7.05
CA VAL A 15 -1.35 -14.23 7.65
C VAL A 15 -2.53 -13.80 6.77
N TRP A 16 -2.52 -14.15 5.48
CA TRP A 16 -3.49 -13.66 4.49
C TRP A 16 -4.94 -13.83 4.94
N LYS A 17 -5.26 -15.01 5.47
CA LYS A 17 -6.65 -15.32 5.83
C LYS A 17 -7.15 -14.44 6.99
N THR A 18 -6.36 -14.31 8.05
CA THR A 18 -6.80 -13.61 9.27
C THR A 18 -6.64 -12.10 9.16
N ASP A 19 -5.56 -11.65 8.54
CA ASP A 19 -5.15 -10.24 8.62
C ASP A 19 -5.59 -9.47 7.36
N VAL A 20 -5.96 -10.19 6.30
CA VAL A 20 -6.45 -9.60 5.04
C VAL A 20 -7.88 -10.06 4.73
N GLU A 21 -8.13 -11.36 4.51
CA GLU A 21 -9.45 -11.81 4.04
C GLU A 21 -10.55 -11.53 5.06
N ASP A 22 -10.35 -11.88 6.33
CA ASP A 22 -11.35 -11.66 7.39
C ASP A 22 -11.63 -10.17 7.60
N VAL A 23 -10.61 -9.32 7.49
CA VAL A 23 -10.76 -7.86 7.55
C VAL A 23 -11.60 -7.37 6.38
N PHE A 24 -11.22 -7.67 5.13
CA PHE A 24 -11.98 -7.25 3.95
C PHE A 24 -13.43 -7.74 4.01
N ALA A 25 -13.64 -9.00 4.44
CA ALA A 25 -14.97 -9.57 4.62
C ALA A 25 -15.83 -8.78 5.62
N SER A 26 -15.23 -8.32 6.72
CA SER A 26 -15.94 -7.50 7.72
C SER A 26 -16.38 -6.14 7.17
N HIS A 27 -15.70 -5.64 6.14
CA HIS A 27 -16.03 -4.41 5.41
C HIS A 27 -16.86 -4.65 4.14
N GLY A 28 -17.38 -5.87 3.96
CA GLY A 28 -18.22 -6.23 2.83
C GLY A 28 -17.45 -6.40 1.52
N LEU A 29 -16.15 -6.68 1.57
CA LEU A 29 -15.31 -6.97 0.42
C LEU A 29 -14.90 -8.45 0.41
N SER A 30 -14.79 -9.04 -0.78
CA SER A 30 -14.10 -10.31 -0.95
C SER A 30 -12.66 -10.04 -1.38
N CYS A 31 -11.71 -10.76 -0.80
CA CYS A 31 -10.31 -10.69 -1.16
C CYS A 31 -9.72 -12.10 -1.28
N THR A 32 -8.86 -12.35 -2.26
CA THR A 32 -8.22 -13.65 -2.49
C THR A 32 -6.78 -13.49 -2.95
N LEU A 33 -5.91 -14.37 -2.46
CA LEU A 33 -4.51 -14.48 -2.88
C LEU A 33 -4.27 -15.78 -3.62
N LYS A 34 -3.90 -15.67 -4.89
CA LYS A 34 -3.36 -16.78 -5.66
C LYS A 34 -1.85 -16.73 -5.61
N TRP A 35 -1.28 -17.28 -4.54
CA TRP A 35 0.16 -17.24 -4.27
C TRP A 35 1.03 -17.66 -5.46
N ASN A 36 0.69 -18.79 -6.09
CA ASN A 36 1.45 -19.33 -7.22
C ASN A 36 1.37 -18.47 -8.50
N GLU A 37 0.34 -17.63 -8.62
CA GLU A 37 0.15 -16.72 -9.75
C GLU A 37 0.70 -15.31 -9.44
N GLY A 38 1.03 -15.02 -8.18
CA GLY A 38 1.38 -13.67 -7.73
C GLY A 38 0.22 -12.67 -7.89
N VAL A 39 -1.02 -13.16 -7.85
CA VAL A 39 -2.22 -12.33 -8.09
C VAL A 39 -3.02 -12.19 -6.81
N MET A 40 -3.33 -10.95 -6.45
CA MET A 40 -4.34 -10.59 -5.46
C MET A 40 -5.59 -10.11 -6.21
N THR A 41 -6.78 -10.53 -5.76
CA THR A 41 -8.05 -10.10 -6.36
C THR A 41 -8.99 -9.65 -5.26
N MET A 42 -9.60 -8.48 -5.45
CA MET A 42 -10.61 -7.92 -4.58
C MET A 42 -11.88 -7.61 -5.38
N ALA A 43 -13.04 -7.84 -4.78
CA ALA A 43 -14.33 -7.44 -5.35
C ALA A 43 -15.33 -7.06 -4.25
N GLU A 44 -16.27 -6.16 -4.59
CA GLU A 44 -17.46 -5.88 -3.79
C GLU A 44 -18.29 -7.15 -3.59
N THR A 45 -19.00 -7.19 -2.46
CA THR A 45 -20.00 -8.22 -2.16
C THR A 45 -21.38 -7.60 -2.10
N GLU A 46 -22.41 -8.42 -1.94
CA GLU A 46 -23.78 -7.93 -1.67
C GLU A 46 -23.90 -7.11 -0.38
N ASN A 47 -22.93 -7.21 0.52
CA ASN A 47 -22.90 -6.51 1.80
C ASN A 47 -22.08 -5.20 1.77
N THR A 48 -21.52 -4.81 0.62
CA THR A 48 -20.78 -3.56 0.49
C THR A 48 -21.72 -2.37 0.69
N CYS A 49 -21.55 -1.64 1.79
CA CYS A 49 -22.40 -0.50 2.16
C CYS A 49 -21.70 0.87 1.95
N ASP A 50 -20.38 0.91 2.01
CA ASP A 50 -19.56 2.11 1.80
C ASP A 50 -19.03 2.13 0.36
N GLY A 51 -19.45 3.11 -0.44
CA GLY A 51 -19.02 3.24 -1.84
C GLY A 51 -17.55 3.60 -2.02
N LEU A 52 -16.83 3.99 -0.96
CA LEU A 52 -15.40 4.28 -0.98
C LEU A 52 -14.55 3.11 -0.45
N VAL A 53 -15.17 2.05 0.07
CA VAL A 53 -14.43 0.95 0.71
C VAL A 53 -13.57 0.18 -0.29
N VAL A 54 -13.98 0.15 -1.56
CA VAL A 54 -13.18 -0.42 -2.65
C VAL A 54 -11.87 0.33 -2.81
N ASP A 55 -11.89 1.66 -2.87
CA ASP A 55 -10.67 2.47 -3.02
C ASP A 55 -9.73 2.27 -1.82
N LYS A 56 -10.29 2.21 -0.61
CA LYS A 56 -9.53 1.91 0.62
C LYS A 56 -8.91 0.51 0.57
N GLY A 57 -9.66 -0.48 0.09
CA GLY A 57 -9.17 -1.85 -0.12
C GLY A 57 -8.04 -1.91 -1.14
N VAL A 58 -8.12 -1.15 -2.24
CA VAL A 58 -7.02 -1.01 -3.21
C VAL A 58 -5.78 -0.43 -2.53
N HIS A 59 -5.92 0.63 -1.73
CA HIS A 59 -4.79 1.23 -1.04
C HIS A 59 -4.12 0.26 -0.07
N ALA A 60 -4.90 -0.51 0.70
CA ALA A 60 -4.38 -1.54 1.60
C ALA A 60 -3.60 -2.61 0.84
N LEU A 61 -4.15 -3.13 -0.27
CA LEU A 61 -3.44 -4.12 -1.09
C LEU A 61 -2.15 -3.57 -1.69
N VAL A 62 -2.17 -2.36 -2.25
CA VAL A 62 -0.96 -1.73 -2.80
C VAL A 62 0.09 -1.57 -1.72
N ALA A 63 -0.27 -1.10 -0.53
CA ALA A 63 0.64 -0.95 0.59
C ALA A 63 1.29 -2.29 1.00
N ILE A 64 0.52 -3.37 1.08
CA ILE A 64 1.05 -4.72 1.32
C ILE A 64 2.05 -5.12 0.23
N THR A 65 1.72 -4.91 -1.06
CA THR A 65 2.65 -5.24 -2.15
C THR A 65 3.92 -4.38 -2.16
N CYS A 66 3.93 -3.26 -1.44
CA CYS A 66 5.08 -2.40 -1.24
C CYS A 66 5.88 -2.75 0.04
N GLY A 67 5.49 -3.79 0.78
CA GLY A 67 6.20 -4.28 1.96
C GLY A 67 5.64 -3.77 3.29
N LEU A 68 4.44 -3.17 3.31
CA LEU A 68 3.71 -2.94 4.56
C LEU A 68 3.18 -4.26 5.11
N SER A 69 3.26 -4.45 6.43
CA SER A 69 2.71 -5.65 7.06
C SER A 69 1.18 -5.73 6.94
N ALA A 70 0.66 -6.95 6.85
CA ALA A 70 -0.77 -7.23 6.78
C ALA A 70 -1.56 -6.68 7.99
N GLU A 71 -0.92 -6.50 9.16
CA GLU A 71 -1.56 -5.91 10.35
C GLU A 71 -2.13 -4.50 10.13
N TRP A 72 -1.63 -3.77 9.11
CA TRP A 72 -2.06 -2.41 8.81
C TRP A 72 -3.33 -2.33 7.97
N VAL A 73 -3.79 -3.46 7.41
CA VAL A 73 -4.96 -3.50 6.53
C VAL A 73 -6.18 -2.91 7.20
N GLU A 74 -6.53 -3.36 8.41
CA GLU A 74 -7.69 -2.83 9.14
C GLU A 74 -7.58 -1.33 9.36
N THR A 75 -6.38 -0.85 9.69
CA THR A 75 -6.14 0.58 9.95
C THR A 75 -6.39 1.43 8.69
N ILE A 76 -6.05 0.91 7.51
CA ILE A 76 -6.29 1.59 6.22
C ILE A 76 -7.76 1.48 5.81
N VAL A 77 -8.35 0.28 5.86
CA VAL A 77 -9.72 0.05 5.39
C VAL A 77 -10.76 0.74 6.29
N SER A 78 -10.49 0.83 7.60
CA SER A 78 -11.33 1.56 8.55
C SER A 78 -11.18 3.09 8.50
N ASP A 79 -10.30 3.62 7.66
CA ASP A 79 -9.99 5.07 7.56
C ASP A 79 -9.41 5.65 8.87
N THR A 80 -8.80 4.80 9.70
CA THR A 80 -8.08 5.24 10.90
C THR A 80 -6.76 5.94 10.53
N VAL A 81 -6.19 5.56 9.39
CA VAL A 81 -5.06 6.23 8.75
C VAL A 81 -5.42 6.54 7.30
N ALA A 82 -5.20 7.79 6.90
CA ALA A 82 -5.33 8.20 5.52
C ALA A 82 -4.16 7.64 4.70
N SER A 83 -4.46 7.06 3.55
CA SER A 83 -3.47 6.56 2.59
C SER A 83 -3.70 7.18 1.21
N ASP A 84 -2.62 7.38 0.46
CA ASP A 84 -2.67 7.94 -0.89
C ASP A 84 -1.61 7.28 -1.78
N ILE A 85 -1.87 7.24 -3.08
CA ILE A 85 -1.01 6.62 -4.09
C ILE A 85 -0.67 7.65 -5.16
N PHE A 86 0.62 8.00 -5.23
CA PHE A 86 1.14 8.89 -6.25
C PHE A 86 1.81 8.11 -7.38
N ILE A 87 1.17 8.09 -8.56
CA ILE A 87 1.76 7.50 -9.76
C ILE A 87 2.56 8.58 -10.50
N LEU A 88 3.88 8.52 -10.40
CA LEU A 88 4.76 9.40 -11.15
C LEU A 88 4.97 8.86 -12.57
N ARG A 89 4.85 9.74 -13.55
CA ARG A 89 5.07 9.41 -14.97
C ARG A 89 6.21 10.23 -15.53
N THR A 90 7.02 9.62 -16.38
CA THR A 90 8.06 10.32 -17.13
C THR A 90 7.45 11.46 -17.95
N PRO A 91 7.86 12.73 -17.71
CA PRO A 91 7.36 13.86 -18.46
C PRO A 91 7.71 13.77 -19.96
N VAL A 92 6.85 14.34 -20.81
CA VAL A 92 7.09 14.39 -22.26
C VAL A 92 8.40 15.12 -22.54
N GLY A 93 9.31 14.47 -23.29
CA GLY A 93 10.61 15.02 -23.67
C GLY A 93 11.72 14.79 -22.64
N MET A 94 11.45 14.13 -21.52
CA MET A 94 12.46 13.67 -20.57
C MET A 94 12.88 12.23 -20.90
N SER A 95 14.18 11.94 -20.82
CA SER A 95 14.65 10.55 -20.93
C SER A 95 14.40 9.77 -19.63
N GLU A 96 14.31 8.45 -19.72
CA GLU A 96 14.17 7.58 -18.54
C GLU A 96 15.36 7.76 -17.57
N GLU A 97 16.58 7.90 -18.08
CA GLU A 97 17.77 8.16 -17.27
C GLU A 97 17.67 9.50 -16.51
N GLU A 98 17.19 10.56 -17.17
CA GLU A 98 17.00 11.86 -16.51
C GLU A 98 15.92 11.78 -15.45
N PHE A 99 14.81 11.08 -15.74
CA PHE A 99 13.73 10.87 -14.79
C PHE A 99 14.17 10.08 -13.57
N SER A 100 14.85 8.94 -13.76
CA SER A 100 15.38 8.12 -12.68
C SER A 100 16.32 8.91 -11.78
N ARG A 101 17.26 9.69 -12.35
CA ARG A 101 18.14 10.55 -11.55
C ARG A 101 17.37 11.59 -10.72
N LYS A 102 16.32 12.20 -11.29
CA LYS A 102 15.49 13.19 -10.58
C LYS A 102 14.62 12.53 -9.50
N TYR A 103 14.17 11.30 -9.74
CA TYR A 103 13.43 10.52 -8.77
C TYR A 103 14.30 10.18 -7.56
N ASP A 104 15.55 9.74 -7.78
CA ASP A 104 16.52 9.50 -6.70
C ASP A 104 16.83 10.79 -5.92
N GLU A 105 17.01 11.92 -6.61
CA GLU A 105 17.21 13.22 -5.98
C GLU A 105 15.99 13.64 -5.14
N PHE A 106 14.77 13.35 -5.61
CA PHE A 106 13.55 13.59 -4.86
C PHE A 106 13.50 12.75 -3.58
N ILE A 107 13.79 11.45 -3.65
CA ILE A 107 13.82 10.57 -2.47
C ILE A 107 14.84 11.06 -1.46
N HIS A 108 16.07 11.36 -1.91
CA HIS A 108 17.12 11.87 -1.04
C HIS A 108 16.71 13.17 -0.33
N LYS A 109 16.10 14.11 -1.06
CA LYS A 109 15.60 15.34 -0.45
C LYS A 109 14.48 15.08 0.54
N PHE A 110 13.55 14.21 0.18
CA PHE A 110 12.37 13.91 1.00
C PHE A 110 12.76 13.23 2.32
N GLU A 111 13.58 12.19 2.26
CA GLU A 111 13.93 11.36 3.42
C GLU A 111 15.14 11.89 4.19
N ASP A 112 16.19 12.35 3.51
CA ASP A 112 17.46 12.68 4.17
C ASP A 112 17.62 14.18 4.44
N GLU A 113 17.30 15.04 3.47
CA GLU A 113 17.51 16.49 3.61
C GLU A 113 16.40 17.14 4.45
N PHE A 114 15.15 16.86 4.12
CA PHE A 114 13.98 17.45 4.78
C PHE A 114 13.36 16.55 5.83
N VAL A 115 13.64 15.25 5.79
CA VAL A 115 13.14 14.24 6.76
C VAL A 115 11.60 14.27 6.88
N LEU A 116 10.92 14.47 5.74
CA LEU A 116 9.49 14.77 5.69
C LEU A 116 8.63 13.63 6.21
N SER A 117 9.01 12.38 5.97
CA SER A 117 8.31 11.20 6.50
C SER A 117 8.16 11.29 8.03
N ARG A 118 9.23 11.66 8.73
CA ARG A 118 9.25 11.85 10.18
C ARG A 118 8.48 13.10 10.62
N GLU A 119 8.68 14.22 9.94
CA GLU A 119 8.03 15.50 10.31
C GLU A 119 6.51 15.48 10.07
N LEU A 120 6.05 14.71 9.08
CA LEU A 120 4.64 14.52 8.74
C LEU A 120 4.01 13.30 9.42
N PHE A 121 4.79 12.54 10.20
CA PHE A 121 4.35 11.29 10.83
C PHE A 121 3.71 10.31 9.82
N CYS A 122 4.30 10.19 8.63
CA CYS A 122 3.82 9.32 7.57
C CYS A 122 4.88 8.28 7.18
N GLN A 123 4.40 7.15 6.68
CA GLN A 123 5.24 6.14 6.05
C GLN A 123 5.10 6.25 4.55
N VAL A 124 6.22 6.37 3.84
CA VAL A 124 6.25 6.50 2.38
C VAL A 124 6.90 5.25 1.80
N PHE A 125 6.24 4.67 0.80
CA PHE A 125 6.75 3.53 0.06
C PHE A 125 7.14 3.99 -1.34
N TYR A 126 8.40 3.73 -1.70
CA TYR A 126 8.93 4.02 -3.02
C TYR A 126 8.95 2.73 -3.84
N LYS A 127 8.18 2.70 -4.93
CA LYS A 127 8.12 1.57 -5.85
C LYS A 127 8.45 2.04 -7.26
N VAL A 128 9.36 1.31 -7.90
CA VAL A 128 9.71 1.48 -9.30
C VAL A 128 9.21 0.22 -10.01
N ASP A 129 8.35 0.40 -11.01
CA ASP A 129 7.84 -0.68 -11.87
C ASP A 129 8.84 -1.02 -13.00
#